data_AF-A0A1C4V7U2-F1
#
_entry.id   AF-A0A1C4V7U2-F1
#
_cell.length_a   1.000
_cell.length_b   1.000
_cell.length_c   1.000
_cell.angle_alpha   90.00
_cell.angle_beta   90.00
_cell.angle_gamma   90.00
#
_symmetry.space_group_name_H-M   'P 1'
#
loop_
_entity.id
_entity.type
_entity.pdbx_description
1 polymer ?
#
loop_
_entity_poly.entity_id
_entity_poly.type
_entity_poly.pdbx_seq_one_letter_code
_entity_poly.pdbx_strand_id
1 'polypeptide(L)'
;MDEQVRDGSAAGIDVAAETGERPAPPPRTESVKSERSPKDMAISLLVLLIPIALLLAFYRGFLGGDEPTTVDPAPAIEQAQSANAFPVSRPQGLSSGWRTVSARFQTVEDGANLRIGYLTPEGRGVQLVQSSVPAERLLPAELTDQGQPQGPTELAGRTWQRYTARGNQQALVLLEPARTVLIIGDARDNELRQLAGSLR
;
A
#
# COMPACT_ATOMS: atom_id res chain seq x y z
N MET A 1 -57.91 27.09 79.46
CA MET A 1 -59.23 27.72 79.53
C MET A 1 -59.52 28.46 78.25
N ASP A 2 -60.55 28.16 77.44
CA ASP A 2 -61.42 26.96 77.31
C ASP A 2 -61.90 26.99 75.83
N GLU A 3 -62.07 25.88 75.08
CA GLU A 3 -63.18 24.92 75.19
C GLU A 3 -64.55 25.68 75.21
N GLN A 4 -65.38 25.75 74.15
CA GLN A 4 -66.16 24.72 73.43
C GLN A 4 -66.67 25.30 72.08
N VAL A 5 -67.40 24.61 71.19
CA VAL A 5 -67.44 23.23 70.62
C VAL A 5 -68.69 23.20 69.69
N ARG A 6 -68.96 22.11 68.92
CA ARG A 6 -70.14 21.91 68.02
C ARG A 6 -70.05 22.64 66.67
N ASP A 7 -70.61 22.14 65.57
CA ASP A 7 -71.10 20.78 65.23
C ASP A 7 -70.87 20.60 63.71
N GLY A 8 -70.91 19.40 63.11
CA GLY A 8 -71.47 18.14 63.64
C GLY A 8 -72.76 17.72 62.92
N SER A 9 -72.85 17.88 61.60
CA SER A 9 -73.82 17.16 60.76
C SER A 9 -73.35 17.04 59.30
N ALA A 10 -73.96 16.13 58.54
CA ALA A 10 -73.56 15.76 57.17
C ALA A 10 -74.78 15.51 56.24
N ALA A 11 -74.48 15.20 54.98
CA ALA A 11 -75.37 14.69 53.90
C ALA A 11 -76.25 15.70 53.11
N GLY A 12 -76.51 15.37 51.83
CA GLY A 12 -77.10 16.23 50.78
C GLY A 12 -76.10 16.47 49.63
N ILE A 13 -75.98 15.72 48.52
CA ILE A 13 -76.95 15.34 47.46
C ILE A 13 -77.93 16.48 47.08
N ASP A 14 -78.11 16.91 45.82
CA ASP A 14 -77.52 16.55 44.49
C ASP A 14 -77.83 17.73 43.49
N VAL A 15 -77.47 17.85 42.19
CA VAL A 15 -76.96 16.95 41.13
C VAL A 15 -76.18 17.75 40.01
N ALA A 16 -75.92 17.09 38.87
CA ALA A 16 -75.46 17.55 37.54
C ALA A 16 -76.03 18.88 36.98
N ALA A 17 -75.49 19.50 35.90
CA ALA A 17 -74.14 19.52 35.28
C ALA A 17 -74.13 20.48 34.07
N GLU A 18 -73.04 21.23 33.84
CA GLU A 18 -72.74 21.75 32.49
C GLU A 18 -71.25 22.04 32.23
N THR A 19 -70.80 21.62 31.05
CA THR A 19 -69.64 22.00 30.23
C THR A 19 -68.53 22.91 30.82
N GLY A 20 -67.32 22.35 30.97
CA GLY A 20 -66.12 23.10 31.35
C GLY A 20 -64.82 22.33 31.07
N GLU A 21 -64.42 22.24 29.80
CA GLU A 21 -63.27 21.44 29.35
C GLU A 21 -61.95 21.91 29.99
N ARG A 22 -61.22 20.99 30.63
CA ARG A 22 -59.95 21.32 31.32
C ARG A 22 -58.79 21.27 30.33
N PRO A 23 -57.88 22.28 30.31
CA PRO A 23 -56.75 22.29 29.39
C PRO A 23 -55.78 21.13 29.66
N ALA A 24 -55.20 20.60 28.58
CA ALA A 24 -54.27 19.47 28.60
C ALA A 24 -52.95 19.80 29.34
N PRO A 25 -52.26 18.79 29.92
CA PRO A 25 -50.94 18.99 30.51
C PRO A 25 -49.90 19.39 29.46
N PRO A 26 -48.89 20.21 29.82
CA PRO A 26 -47.88 20.69 28.88
C PRO A 26 -47.00 19.55 28.34
N PRO A 27 -46.44 19.69 27.12
CA PRO A 27 -45.55 18.69 26.56
C PRO A 27 -44.28 18.52 27.41
N ARG A 28 -43.83 17.28 27.60
CA ARG A 28 -42.53 17.00 28.21
C ARG A 28 -41.43 17.43 27.25
N THR A 29 -40.74 18.52 27.57
CA THR A 29 -39.52 18.93 26.88
C THR A 29 -38.41 17.94 27.22
N GLU A 30 -38.21 16.93 26.36
CA GLU A 30 -37.00 16.10 26.43
C GLU A 30 -35.80 16.95 26.02
N SER A 31 -35.14 17.54 27.02
CA SER A 31 -33.89 18.26 26.83
C SER A 31 -32.78 17.27 26.50
N VAL A 32 -32.68 16.87 25.24
CA VAL A 32 -31.53 16.16 24.65
C VAL A 32 -30.35 17.14 24.57
N LYS A 33 -29.89 17.58 25.74
CA LYS A 33 -28.70 18.41 25.91
C LYS A 33 -27.50 17.50 25.70
N SER A 34 -27.18 17.25 24.44
CA SER A 34 -26.01 16.46 24.03
C SER A 34 -24.73 17.27 24.29
N GLU A 35 -24.41 17.45 25.57
CA GLU A 35 -23.07 17.76 26.05
C GLU A 35 -22.19 16.54 25.78
N ARG A 36 -21.87 16.32 24.49
CA ARG A 36 -20.79 15.43 24.07
C ARG A 36 -19.55 15.90 24.80
N SER A 37 -19.16 15.18 25.84
CA SER A 37 -18.04 15.60 26.66
C SER A 37 -16.80 15.64 25.77
N PRO A 38 -15.86 16.58 25.98
CA PRO A 38 -14.54 16.49 25.36
C PRO A 38 -13.88 15.13 25.64
N LYS A 39 -14.25 14.47 26.74
CA LYS A 39 -13.89 13.07 27.05
C LYS A 39 -14.49 12.08 26.06
N ASP A 40 -15.75 12.20 25.67
CA ASP A 40 -16.42 11.28 24.74
C ASP A 40 -15.87 11.44 23.31
N MET A 41 -15.54 12.67 22.93
CA MET A 41 -14.82 12.95 21.68
C MET A 41 -13.41 12.38 21.70
N ALA A 42 -12.67 12.54 22.81
CA ALA A 42 -11.34 11.97 22.97
C ALA A 42 -11.36 10.43 23.02
N ILE A 43 -12.36 9.81 23.66
CA ILE A 43 -12.58 8.36 23.66
C ILE A 43 -12.90 7.88 22.24
N SER A 44 -13.79 8.57 21.53
CA SER A 44 -14.12 8.24 20.13
C SER A 44 -12.90 8.34 19.21
N LEU A 45 -12.06 9.36 19.40
CA LEU A 45 -10.79 9.52 18.69
C LEU A 45 -9.79 8.42 19.07
N LEU A 46 -9.66 8.06 20.35
CA LEU A 46 -8.79 6.97 20.81
C LEU A 46 -9.23 5.62 20.23
N VAL A 47 -10.54 5.34 20.21
CA VAL A 47 -11.13 4.13 19.62
C VAL A 47 -10.93 4.05 18.10
N LEU A 48 -10.80 5.19 17.41
CA LEU A 48 -10.39 5.23 15.99
C LEU A 48 -8.87 5.09 15.81
N LEU A 49 -8.07 5.72 16.67
CA LEU A 49 -6.60 5.70 16.59
C LEU A 49 -6.00 4.35 17.01
N ILE A 50 -6.62 3.58 17.90
CA ILE A 50 -6.13 2.26 18.31
C ILE A 50 -6.07 1.28 17.12
N PRO A 51 -7.15 1.07 16.32
CA PRO A 51 -7.08 0.28 15.08
C PRO A 51 -6.03 0.77 14.08
N ILE A 52 -5.88 2.09 13.92
CA ILE A 52 -4.88 2.67 13.00
C ILE A 52 -3.46 2.41 13.52
N ALA A 53 -3.20 2.60 14.82
CA ALA A 53 -1.92 2.31 15.46
C ALA A 53 -1.59 0.81 15.44
N LEU A 54 -2.59 -0.08 15.60
CA LEU A 54 -2.42 -1.53 15.46
C LEU A 54 -2.14 -1.93 14.00
N LEU A 55 -2.82 -1.31 13.02
CA LEU A 55 -2.54 -1.52 11.60
C LEU A 55 -1.11 -1.06 11.24
N LEU A 56 -0.69 0.11 11.74
CA LEU A 56 0.66 0.64 11.54
C LEU A 56 1.73 -0.20 12.28
N ALA A 57 1.44 -0.69 13.48
CA ALA A 57 2.34 -1.57 14.22
C ALA A 57 2.47 -2.96 13.56
N PHE A 58 1.36 -3.50 13.02
CA PHE A 58 1.38 -4.72 12.21
C PHE A 58 2.12 -4.51 10.89
N TYR A 59 1.89 -3.39 10.20
CA TYR A 59 2.63 -3.01 9.00
C TYR A 59 4.13 -2.83 9.29
N ARG A 60 4.50 -2.21 10.41
CA ARG A 60 5.89 -1.99 10.81
C ARG A 60 6.59 -3.27 11.27
N GLY A 61 5.92 -4.10 12.07
CA GLY A 61 6.49 -5.32 12.67
C GLY A 61 6.33 -6.62 11.86
N PHE A 62 5.38 -6.68 10.93
CA PHE A 62 5.08 -7.86 10.12
C PHE A 62 5.23 -7.60 8.59
N LEU A 63 5.31 -6.33 8.16
CA LEU A 63 5.58 -5.93 6.76
C LEU A 63 6.77 -4.95 6.61
N GLY A 64 7.53 -4.65 7.68
CA GLY A 64 8.80 -3.91 7.62
C GLY A 64 8.70 -2.39 7.37
N GLY A 65 7.57 -1.78 7.69
CA GLY A 65 7.06 -0.50 7.16
C GLY A 65 7.90 0.79 7.11
N ASP A 66 9.09 0.94 7.71
CA ASP A 66 9.94 2.13 7.49
C ASP A 66 11.45 1.82 7.36
N GLU A 67 11.82 0.57 7.07
CA GLU A 67 13.19 0.25 6.65
C GLU A 67 13.11 -0.61 5.39
N PRO A 68 13.80 -0.27 4.27
CA PRO A 68 13.68 -1.02 3.03
C PRO A 68 14.06 -2.48 3.23
N THR A 69 13.05 -3.33 3.41
CA THR A 69 13.24 -4.69 3.92
C THR A 69 14.03 -5.49 2.91
N THR A 70 15.29 -5.77 3.25
CA THR A 70 16.22 -6.43 2.37
C THR A 70 15.86 -7.90 2.24
N VAL A 71 15.23 -8.27 1.13
CA VAL A 71 14.91 -9.68 0.84
C VAL A 71 16.14 -10.37 0.24
N ASP A 72 16.35 -11.63 0.58
CA ASP A 72 17.36 -12.44 -0.09
C ASP A 72 16.87 -12.82 -1.50
N PRO A 73 17.60 -12.45 -2.58
CA PRO A 73 17.25 -12.90 -3.92
C PRO A 73 17.63 -14.36 -4.21
N ALA A 74 18.46 -15.01 -3.38
CA ALA A 74 18.99 -16.34 -3.67
C ALA A 74 17.90 -17.39 -3.96
N PRO A 75 16.81 -17.54 -3.19
CA PRO A 75 15.78 -18.54 -3.49
C PRO A 75 15.10 -18.33 -4.85
N ALA A 76 14.93 -17.09 -5.30
CA ALA A 76 14.35 -16.79 -6.61
C ALA A 76 15.36 -17.03 -7.76
N ILE A 77 16.64 -16.75 -7.53
CA ILE A 77 17.73 -17.05 -8.48
C ILE A 77 17.91 -18.56 -8.62
N GLU A 78 17.89 -19.31 -7.51
CA GLU A 78 18.00 -20.77 -7.47
C GLU A 78 16.82 -21.45 -8.17
N GLN A 79 15.59 -20.96 -7.96
CA GLN A 79 14.41 -21.42 -8.72
C GLN A 79 14.57 -21.17 -10.22
N ALA A 80 15.02 -19.98 -10.62
CA ALA A 80 15.23 -19.65 -12.03
C ALA A 80 16.32 -20.52 -12.68
N GLN A 81 17.42 -20.77 -11.97
CA GLN A 81 18.50 -21.66 -12.40
C GLN A 81 18.05 -23.12 -12.48
N SER A 82 17.28 -23.60 -11.49
CA SER A 82 16.74 -24.97 -11.46
C SER A 82 15.71 -25.23 -12.56
N ALA A 83 14.94 -24.22 -12.93
CA ALA A 83 14.03 -24.30 -14.07
C ALA A 83 14.75 -24.32 -15.43
N ASN A 84 16.00 -23.83 -15.49
CA ASN A 84 16.87 -23.81 -16.67
C ASN A 84 16.21 -23.24 -17.95
N ALA A 85 15.20 -22.37 -17.80
CA ALA A 85 14.42 -21.81 -18.91
C ALA A 85 15.16 -20.71 -19.68
N PHE A 86 16.21 -20.16 -19.08
CA PHE A 86 17.20 -19.25 -19.67
C PHE A 86 18.45 -19.23 -18.78
N PRO A 87 19.65 -18.90 -19.29
CA PRO A 87 20.81 -18.69 -18.44
C PRO A 87 20.58 -17.48 -17.52
N VAL A 88 20.70 -17.68 -16.20
CA VAL A 88 20.43 -16.64 -15.19
C VAL A 88 21.72 -15.91 -14.82
N SER A 89 21.80 -14.62 -15.18
CA SER A 89 22.87 -13.73 -14.72
C SER A 89 22.51 -13.08 -13.38
N ARG A 90 23.51 -12.69 -12.60
CA ARG A 90 23.33 -11.98 -11.31
C ARG A 90 24.29 -10.78 -11.17
N PRO A 91 23.89 -9.70 -10.48
CA PRO A 91 24.81 -8.61 -10.14
C PRO A 91 26.00 -9.10 -9.31
N GLN A 92 27.20 -8.65 -9.64
CA GLN A 92 28.43 -8.90 -8.88
C GLN A 92 29.25 -7.61 -8.77
N GLY A 93 29.81 -7.34 -7.58
CA GLY A 93 30.63 -6.15 -7.33
C GLY A 93 29.85 -4.83 -7.18
N LEU A 94 28.54 -4.88 -6.91
CA LEU A 94 27.80 -3.70 -6.46
C LEU A 94 28.27 -3.25 -5.07
N SER A 95 28.14 -1.96 -4.77
CA SER A 95 28.44 -1.41 -3.44
C SER A 95 27.36 -1.76 -2.42
N SER A 96 27.70 -1.72 -1.14
CA SER A 96 26.81 -2.05 -0.01
C SER A 96 25.58 -1.14 0.15
N GLY A 97 25.47 -0.04 -0.62
CA GLY A 97 24.26 0.79 -0.66
C GLY A 97 23.13 0.19 -1.51
N TRP A 98 23.42 -0.78 -2.38
CA TRP A 98 22.41 -1.48 -3.18
C TRP A 98 21.67 -2.50 -2.31
N ARG A 99 20.34 -2.38 -2.24
CA ARG A 99 19.47 -3.22 -1.40
C ARG A 99 18.39 -3.92 -2.23
N THR A 100 18.35 -5.24 -2.22
CA THR A 100 17.27 -6.01 -2.86
C THR A 100 15.98 -5.83 -2.05
N VAL A 101 14.92 -5.30 -2.67
CA VAL A 101 13.61 -5.06 -2.03
C VAL A 101 12.52 -6.02 -2.51
N SER A 102 12.74 -6.73 -3.63
CA SER A 102 11.87 -7.82 -4.07
C SER A 102 12.64 -8.82 -4.93
N ALA A 103 12.26 -10.09 -4.89
CA ALA A 103 12.77 -11.11 -5.80
C ALA A 103 11.65 -12.14 -6.06
N ARG A 104 11.42 -12.49 -7.33
CA ARG A 104 10.42 -13.46 -7.74
C ARG A 104 10.79 -14.11 -9.07
N PHE A 105 10.81 -15.44 -9.09
CA PHE A 105 10.74 -16.23 -10.31
C PHE A 105 9.30 -16.66 -10.58
N GLN A 106 8.91 -16.74 -11.85
CA GLN A 106 7.62 -17.27 -12.29
C GLN A 106 7.70 -17.83 -13.72
N THR A 107 7.19 -19.04 -13.93
CA THR A 107 6.88 -19.55 -15.27
C THR A 107 5.64 -18.83 -15.81
N VAL A 108 5.58 -18.61 -17.12
CA VAL A 108 4.44 -18.03 -17.85
C VAL A 108 4.15 -18.87 -19.09
N GLU A 109 3.06 -18.58 -19.79
CA GLU A 109 2.62 -19.34 -20.98
C GLU A 109 3.71 -19.48 -22.06
N ASP A 110 4.54 -18.45 -22.22
CA ASP A 110 5.56 -18.34 -23.27
C ASP A 110 7.02 -18.39 -22.76
N GLY A 111 7.26 -19.02 -21.60
CA GLY A 111 8.60 -19.16 -21.03
C GLY A 111 8.64 -18.88 -19.54
N ALA A 112 9.63 -18.13 -19.07
CA ALA A 112 9.73 -17.77 -17.66
C ALA A 112 10.28 -16.35 -17.46
N ASN A 113 10.04 -15.79 -16.27
CA ASN A 113 10.46 -14.46 -15.86
C ASN A 113 11.09 -14.50 -14.46
N LEU A 114 12.30 -13.96 -14.31
CA LEU A 114 12.91 -13.60 -13.04
C LEU A 114 12.86 -12.07 -12.90
N ARG A 115 12.22 -11.58 -11.84
CA ARG A 115 12.15 -10.15 -11.48
C ARG A 115 12.87 -9.95 -10.15
N ILE A 116 13.77 -8.97 -10.09
CA ILE A 116 14.45 -8.57 -8.87
C ILE A 116 14.41 -7.04 -8.75
N GLY A 117 13.73 -6.54 -7.73
CA GLY A 117 13.69 -5.13 -7.38
C GLY A 117 14.85 -4.75 -6.47
N TYR A 118 15.52 -3.66 -6.82
CA TYR A 118 16.61 -3.04 -6.07
C TYR A 118 16.26 -1.59 -5.71
N LEU A 119 16.63 -1.21 -4.50
CA LEU A 119 16.79 0.18 -4.09
C LEU A 119 18.27 0.56 -4.26
N THR A 120 18.56 1.65 -4.95
CA THR A 120 19.93 2.13 -5.15
C THR A 120 20.50 2.78 -3.88
N PRO A 121 21.83 3.07 -3.81
CA PRO A 121 22.42 3.83 -2.70
C PRO A 121 21.75 5.20 -2.48
N GLU A 122 21.13 5.76 -3.52
CA GLU A 122 20.45 7.07 -3.51
C GLU A 122 18.94 6.96 -3.19
N GLY A 123 18.44 5.76 -2.86
CA GLY A 123 17.03 5.55 -2.54
C GLY A 123 16.11 5.54 -3.76
N ARG A 124 16.62 5.30 -4.97
CA ARG A 124 15.85 5.23 -6.21
C ARG A 124 15.47 3.79 -6.55
N GLY A 125 14.38 3.59 -7.29
CA GLY A 125 13.86 2.26 -7.60
C GLY A 125 14.35 1.73 -8.94
N VAL A 126 14.85 0.49 -8.96
CA VAL A 126 15.29 -0.22 -10.18
C VAL A 126 14.77 -1.66 -10.16
N GLN A 127 14.20 -2.12 -11.27
CA GLN A 127 13.80 -3.51 -11.48
C GLN A 127 14.70 -4.15 -12.54
N LEU A 128 15.42 -5.20 -12.16
CA LEU A 128 16.03 -6.16 -13.07
C LEU A 128 14.97 -7.19 -13.49
N VAL A 129 14.79 -7.38 -14.80
CA VAL A 129 13.96 -8.42 -15.39
C VAL A 129 14.85 -9.28 -16.30
N GLN A 130 14.77 -10.59 -16.15
CA GLN A 130 15.37 -11.56 -17.07
C GLN A 130 14.27 -12.53 -17.51
N SER A 131 14.16 -12.77 -18.82
CA SER A 131 13.03 -13.47 -19.38
C SER A 131 13.38 -14.26 -20.64
N SER A 132 12.78 -15.43 -20.82
CA SER A 132 12.78 -16.16 -22.10
C SER A 132 11.58 -15.83 -23.00
N VAL A 133 10.69 -14.93 -22.58
CA VAL A 133 9.55 -14.47 -23.39
C VAL A 133 10.06 -13.63 -24.58
N PRO A 134 9.50 -13.79 -25.80
CA PRO A 134 9.89 -12.99 -26.97
C PRO A 134 9.83 -11.47 -26.73
N ALA A 135 10.86 -10.77 -27.19
CA ALA A 135 11.05 -9.33 -26.94
C ALA A 135 9.87 -8.48 -27.46
N GLU A 136 9.26 -8.91 -28.57
CA GLU A 136 8.13 -8.25 -29.23
C GLU A 136 6.89 -8.17 -28.33
N ARG A 137 6.78 -9.07 -27.33
CA ARG A 137 5.72 -9.06 -26.31
C ARG A 137 6.20 -8.56 -24.96
N LEU A 138 7.46 -8.82 -24.60
CA LEU A 138 8.03 -8.39 -23.33
C LEU A 138 8.28 -6.87 -23.27
N LEU A 139 8.80 -6.25 -24.34
CA LEU A 139 9.11 -4.82 -24.34
C LEU A 139 7.85 -3.95 -24.18
N PRO A 140 6.73 -4.17 -24.89
CA PRO A 140 5.49 -3.44 -24.64
C PRO A 140 4.92 -3.66 -23.24
N ALA A 141 5.01 -4.90 -22.71
CA ALA A 141 4.50 -5.22 -21.38
C ALA A 141 5.28 -4.54 -20.24
N GLU A 142 6.60 -4.36 -20.39
CA GLU A 142 7.46 -3.78 -19.35
C GLU A 142 7.67 -2.27 -19.50
N LEU A 143 7.77 -1.75 -20.73
CA LEU A 143 8.07 -0.33 -21.00
C LEU A 143 6.81 0.54 -21.24
N THR A 144 5.68 -0.12 -21.52
CA THR A 144 4.40 0.46 -21.99
C THR A 144 4.53 1.25 -23.30
N ASP A 145 3.43 1.85 -23.76
CA ASP A 145 3.36 2.69 -24.98
C ASP A 145 4.29 3.93 -24.94
N GLN A 146 4.98 4.16 -23.82
CA GLN A 146 5.98 5.22 -23.64
C GLN A 146 7.42 4.72 -23.87
N GLY A 147 7.61 3.44 -24.24
CA GLY A 147 8.90 2.81 -24.50
C GLY A 147 9.55 3.22 -25.81
N GLN A 148 10.19 4.39 -25.86
CA GLN A 148 10.82 4.93 -27.07
C GLN A 148 12.35 4.73 -27.05
N PRO A 149 12.96 4.17 -28.12
CA PRO A 149 14.39 3.89 -28.17
C PRO A 149 15.24 5.17 -28.17
N GLN A 150 16.27 5.19 -27.33
CA GLN A 150 17.20 6.31 -27.08
C GLN A 150 18.63 6.01 -27.59
N GLY A 151 18.78 4.98 -28.44
CA GLY A 151 20.05 4.55 -29.03
C GLY A 151 20.83 3.50 -28.21
N PRO A 152 21.83 2.85 -28.84
CA PRO A 152 22.64 1.81 -28.22
C PRO A 152 23.71 2.38 -27.27
N THR A 153 24.21 1.56 -26.35
CA THR A 153 25.29 1.91 -25.44
C THR A 153 26.03 0.66 -24.95
N GLU A 154 27.36 0.68 -24.97
CA GLU A 154 28.19 -0.47 -24.57
C GLU A 154 28.41 -0.51 -23.06
N LEU A 155 28.07 -1.64 -22.42
CA LEU A 155 28.25 -1.85 -20.98
C LEU A 155 28.76 -3.27 -20.68
N ALA A 156 29.97 -3.35 -20.12
CA ALA A 156 30.66 -4.61 -19.81
C ALA A 156 30.75 -5.57 -21.02
N GLY A 157 31.12 -5.04 -22.20
CA GLY A 157 31.32 -5.82 -23.42
C GLY A 157 30.03 -6.33 -24.08
N ARG A 158 28.90 -5.67 -23.83
CA ARG A 158 27.59 -6.00 -24.40
C ARG A 158 26.88 -4.72 -24.84
N THR A 159 26.22 -4.78 -25.99
CA THR A 159 25.39 -3.70 -26.54
C THR A 159 24.03 -3.68 -25.84
N TRP A 160 23.77 -2.65 -25.04
CA TRP A 160 22.45 -2.38 -24.45
C TRP A 160 21.74 -1.30 -25.27
N GLN A 161 20.48 -1.51 -25.62
CA GLN A 161 19.63 -0.46 -26.17
C GLN A 161 19.00 0.34 -25.03
N ARG A 162 19.16 1.67 -25.05
CA ARG A 162 18.51 2.58 -24.11
C ARG A 162 17.07 2.83 -24.56
N TYR A 163 16.14 2.95 -23.62
CA TYR A 163 14.74 3.31 -23.85
C TYR A 163 14.25 4.31 -22.77
N THR A 164 13.25 5.12 -23.09
CA THR A 164 12.36 5.68 -22.07
C THR A 164 11.44 4.58 -21.53
N ALA A 165 10.82 4.83 -20.38
CA ALA A 165 9.69 4.07 -19.87
C ALA A 165 8.65 5.04 -19.28
N ARG A 166 7.53 4.51 -18.78
CA ARG A 166 6.45 5.30 -18.16
C ARG A 166 6.93 6.44 -17.24
N GLY A 167 6.36 7.63 -17.38
CA GLY A 167 6.74 8.80 -16.59
C GLY A 167 8.17 9.29 -16.90
N ASN A 168 8.98 9.52 -15.87
CA ASN A 168 10.40 9.88 -16.01
C ASN A 168 11.32 8.67 -15.72
N GLN A 169 10.87 7.46 -16.05
CA GLN A 169 11.68 6.24 -15.91
C GLN A 169 12.55 6.02 -17.15
N GLN A 170 13.73 5.44 -16.94
CA GLN A 170 14.63 5.00 -18.01
C GLN A 170 14.80 3.49 -17.97
N ALA A 171 15.10 2.92 -19.13
CA ALA A 171 15.32 1.50 -19.30
C ALA A 171 16.58 1.19 -20.12
N LEU A 172 17.29 0.14 -19.72
CA LEU A 172 18.35 -0.51 -20.49
C LEU A 172 17.86 -1.90 -20.87
N VAL A 173 17.89 -2.23 -22.16
CA VAL A 173 17.46 -3.52 -22.72
C VAL A 173 18.64 -4.20 -23.39
N LEU A 174 18.92 -5.44 -23.02
CA LEU A 174 19.88 -6.33 -23.66
C LEU A 174 19.11 -7.49 -24.29
N LEU A 175 19.27 -7.66 -25.61
CA LEU A 175 18.67 -8.74 -26.39
C LEU A 175 19.75 -9.81 -26.61
N GLU A 176 19.52 -11.02 -26.09
CA GLU A 176 20.41 -12.19 -26.27
C GLU A 176 19.61 -13.37 -26.85
N PRO A 177 20.22 -14.31 -27.59
CA PRO A 177 19.46 -15.35 -28.32
C PRO A 177 18.60 -16.29 -27.48
N ALA A 178 18.83 -16.35 -26.16
CA ALA A 178 18.11 -17.20 -25.22
C ALA A 178 17.35 -16.43 -24.12
N ARG A 179 17.44 -15.10 -24.10
CA ARG A 179 16.77 -14.25 -23.09
C ARG A 179 16.75 -12.78 -23.50
N THR A 180 15.77 -12.04 -23.02
CA THR A 180 15.86 -10.57 -22.91
C THR A 180 16.15 -10.19 -21.47
N VAL A 181 17.06 -9.24 -21.25
CA VAL A 181 17.35 -8.64 -19.95
C VAL A 181 16.96 -7.17 -19.98
N LEU A 182 16.16 -6.72 -19.01
CA LEU A 182 15.77 -5.33 -18.84
C LEU A 182 16.20 -4.82 -17.47
N ILE A 183 16.66 -3.58 -17.43
CA ILE A 183 16.90 -2.82 -16.20
C ILE A 183 16.08 -1.53 -16.32
N ILE A 184 15.00 -1.42 -15.56
CA ILE A 184 14.01 -0.33 -15.65
C ILE A 184 13.95 0.37 -14.30
N GLY A 185 14.07 1.70 -14.26
CA GLY A 185 14.06 2.41 -12.99
C GLY A 185 13.83 3.91 -13.11
N ASP A 186 13.61 4.54 -11.96
CA ASP A 186 13.64 6.01 -11.81
C ASP A 186 14.98 6.51 -11.21
N ALA A 187 15.93 5.59 -11.03
CA ALA A 187 17.33 5.83 -10.73
C ALA A 187 18.08 6.56 -11.86
N ARG A 188 19.25 7.12 -11.54
CA ARG A 188 20.06 7.86 -12.52
C ARG A 188 20.72 6.93 -13.54
N ASP A 189 20.94 7.43 -14.76
CA ASP A 189 21.58 6.70 -15.88
C ASP A 189 22.92 6.04 -15.46
N ASN A 190 23.69 6.65 -14.55
CA ASN A 190 24.91 6.04 -13.98
C ASN A 190 24.63 4.83 -13.05
N GLU A 191 23.56 4.84 -12.26
CA GLU A 191 23.18 3.73 -11.38
C GLU A 191 22.63 2.55 -12.21
N LEU A 192 21.78 2.84 -13.21
CA LEU A 192 21.29 1.84 -14.16
C LEU A 192 22.45 1.16 -14.90
N ARG A 193 23.46 1.93 -15.34
CA ARG A 193 24.70 1.42 -15.94
C ARG A 193 25.55 0.59 -14.98
N GLN A 194 25.64 0.97 -13.71
CA GLN A 194 26.35 0.17 -12.70
C GLN A 194 25.69 -1.21 -12.55
N LEU A 195 24.35 -1.27 -12.46
CA LEU A 195 23.63 -2.54 -12.40
C LEU A 195 23.86 -3.37 -13.67
N ALA A 196 23.71 -2.79 -14.86
CA ALA A 196 23.95 -3.48 -16.14
C ALA A 196 25.39 -3.99 -16.28
N GLY A 197 26.37 -3.17 -15.89
CA GLY A 197 27.79 -3.51 -15.89
C GLY A 197 28.19 -4.55 -14.84
N SER A 198 27.39 -4.71 -13.77
CA SER A 198 27.60 -5.71 -12.71
C SER A 198 27.12 -7.11 -13.06
N LEU A 199 26.19 -7.26 -14.03
CA LEU A 199 25.60 -8.56 -14.35
C LEU A 199 26.64 -9.54 -14.93
N ARG A 200 26.77 -10.70 -14.30
CA ARG A 200 27.51 -11.87 -14.80
C ARG A 200 26.52 -13.03 -14.88
#